data_AF-A0A2Z3IJZ3-F1
#
_entry.id   AF-A0A2Z3IJZ3-F1
#
_cell.length_a   1.000
_cell.length_b   1.000
_cell.length_c   1.000
_cell.angle_alpha   90.00
_cell.angle_beta   90.00
_cell.angle_gamma   90.00
#
_symmetry.space_group_name_H-M   'P 1'
#
loop_
_entity.id
_entity.type
_entity.pdbx_description
1 polymer ?
#
loop_
_entity_poly.entity_id
_entity_poly.type
_entity_poly.pdbx_seq_one_letter_code
_entity_poly.pdbx_strand_id
1 'polypeptide(L)'
;MEHHHNGVLLDAPGYESLAGVLGRAFHQAAHGKGHERHAQGEPFDSQVMQDTARRFGVGALLGQAFKKSEESQRLQRDAAVRELLGAINYLAGAVIAMERCAAANNAANDNTPHHGAQNDG
;
A
#
# COMPACT_ATOMS: atom_id res chain seq x y z
N MET A 1 -37.03 -4.73 -7.20
CA MET A 1 -35.95 -3.80 -7.56
C MET A 1 -34.87 -3.99 -6.52
N GLU A 2 -33.89 -4.84 -6.83
CA GLU A 2 -32.78 -5.13 -5.91
C GLU A 2 -31.91 -3.88 -5.78
N HIS A 3 -31.85 -3.32 -4.58
CA HIS A 3 -30.91 -2.27 -4.24
C HIS A 3 -29.52 -2.90 -4.21
N HIS A 4 -28.80 -2.83 -5.32
CA HIS A 4 -27.35 -2.99 -5.31
C HIS A 4 -26.77 -1.88 -4.43
N HIS A 5 -26.52 -2.18 -3.16
CA HIS A 5 -25.59 -1.43 -2.33
C HIS A 5 -24.21 -1.61 -2.97
N ASN A 6 -23.87 -0.73 -3.91
CA ASN A 6 -22.49 -0.49 -4.28
C ASN A 6 -21.87 0.25 -3.09
N GLY A 7 -21.48 -0.52 -2.07
CA GLY A 7 -21.07 -0.01 -0.77
C GLY A 7 -19.90 0.95 -0.93
N VAL A 8 -20.13 2.22 -0.58
CA VAL A 8 -19.04 3.13 -0.28
C VAL A 8 -18.32 2.54 0.94
N LEU A 9 -17.11 2.01 0.75
CA LEU A 9 -16.36 1.34 1.82
C LEU A 9 -15.95 2.31 2.95
N LEU A 10 -16.09 3.62 2.73
CA LEU A 10 -15.69 4.71 3.62
C LEU A 10 -16.88 5.67 3.82
N ASP A 11 -17.84 5.28 4.67
CA ASP A 11 -19.04 6.06 4.99
C ASP A 11 -19.02 6.47 6.47
N ALA A 12 -18.52 7.68 6.73
CA ALA A 12 -18.51 8.29 8.05
C ALA A 12 -18.93 9.77 7.91
N PRO A 13 -20.00 10.23 8.58
CA PRO A 13 -20.47 11.61 8.46
C PRO A 13 -19.37 12.63 8.76
N GLY A 14 -19.14 13.55 7.83
CA GLY A 14 -18.10 14.59 7.93
C GLY A 14 -16.72 14.20 7.39
N TYR A 15 -16.55 12.98 6.86
CA TYR A 15 -15.29 12.47 6.30
C TYR A 15 -15.30 12.37 4.76
N GLU A 16 -16.30 12.94 4.10
CA GLU A 16 -16.54 12.78 2.66
C GLU A 16 -15.36 13.30 1.83
N SER A 17 -14.75 14.41 2.26
CA SER A 17 -13.57 14.98 1.58
C SER A 17 -12.35 14.06 1.67
N LEU A 18 -12.13 13.43 2.84
CA LEU A 18 -11.03 12.47 3.03
C LEU A 18 -11.29 11.20 2.23
N ALA A 19 -12.51 10.65 2.32
CA ALA A 19 -12.93 9.49 1.54
C ALA A 19 -12.75 9.75 0.03
N GLY A 20 -13.08 10.95 -0.44
CA GLY A 20 -12.85 11.37 -1.82
C GLY A 20 -11.37 11.37 -2.22
N VAL A 21 -10.46 11.84 -1.35
CA VAL A 21 -9.01 11.78 -1.60
C VAL A 21 -8.50 10.34 -1.65
N LEU A 22 -8.88 9.51 -0.69
CA LEU A 22 -8.47 8.10 -0.61
C LEU A 22 -9.00 7.31 -1.82
N GLY A 23 -10.26 7.53 -2.21
CA GLY A 23 -10.84 6.93 -3.40
C GLY A 23 -10.12 7.34 -4.69
N ARG A 24 -9.70 8.60 -4.81
CA ARG A 24 -8.90 9.08 -5.95
C ARG A 24 -7.49 8.49 -5.97
N ALA A 25 -6.85 8.32 -4.81
CA ALA A 25 -5.54 7.67 -4.70
C ALA A 25 -5.63 6.20 -5.13
N PHE A 26 -6.66 5.49 -4.64
CA PHE A 26 -6.97 4.12 -5.04
C PHE A 26 -7.22 4.02 -6.55
N HIS A 27 -8.09 4.86 -7.11
CA HIS A 27 -8.35 4.90 -8.55
C HIS A 27 -7.07 5.17 -9.36
N GLN A 28 -6.19 6.06 -8.89
CA GLN A 28 -4.90 6.32 -9.54
C GLN A 28 -3.97 5.10 -9.52
N ALA A 29 -3.96 4.31 -8.43
CA ALA A 29 -3.20 3.06 -8.36
C ALA A 29 -3.78 1.95 -9.23
N ALA A 30 -5.11 1.82 -9.24
CA ALA A 30 -5.83 0.77 -9.95
C ALA A 30 -5.88 0.98 -11.46
N HIS A 31 -6.00 2.24 -11.91
CA HIS A 31 -6.28 2.57 -13.32
C HIS A 31 -5.35 3.63 -13.91
N GLY A 32 -4.47 4.23 -13.11
CA GLY A 32 -3.54 5.25 -13.60
C GLY A 32 -2.35 4.67 -14.38
N LYS A 33 -1.54 5.54 -14.97
CA LYS A 33 -0.40 5.19 -15.84
C LYS A 33 0.64 4.23 -15.21
N GLY A 34 0.66 4.05 -13.88
CA GLY A 34 1.45 3.02 -13.22
C GLY A 34 1.01 1.60 -13.61
N HIS A 35 -0.30 1.41 -13.79
CA HIS A 35 -0.88 0.17 -14.32
C HIS A 35 -0.44 -0.08 -15.78
N GLU A 36 -0.51 0.94 -16.63
CA GLU A 36 -0.15 0.83 -18.06
C GLU A 36 1.37 0.71 -18.32
N ARG A 37 2.21 1.33 -17.50
CA ARG A 37 3.68 1.37 -17.71
C ARG A 37 4.45 0.32 -16.92
N HIS A 38 3.89 -0.22 -15.84
CA HIS A 38 4.63 -1.07 -14.90
C HIS A 38 3.87 -2.26 -14.31
N ALA A 39 2.54 -2.36 -14.46
CA ALA A 39 1.82 -3.47 -13.81
C ALA A 39 1.83 -4.78 -14.59
N GLN A 40 1.98 -4.80 -15.93
CA GLN A 40 1.89 -6.05 -16.72
C GLN A 40 0.64 -6.91 -16.38
N GLY A 41 -0.41 -6.32 -15.79
CA GLY A 41 -1.61 -7.03 -15.31
C GLY A 41 -1.58 -7.51 -13.84
N GLU A 42 -0.56 -7.19 -13.05
CA GLU A 42 -0.44 -7.67 -11.68
C GLU A 42 -1.26 -6.86 -10.63
N PRO A 43 -1.78 -7.53 -9.59
CA PRO A 43 -2.41 -6.91 -8.42
C PRO A 43 -1.53 -5.83 -7.76
N PHE A 44 -2.14 -4.86 -7.06
CA PHE A 44 -1.43 -3.71 -6.43
C PHE A 44 -0.29 -4.16 -5.50
N ASP A 45 -0.47 -5.30 -4.85
CA ASP A 45 0.46 -5.93 -3.93
C ASP A 45 1.60 -6.72 -4.60
N SER A 46 1.64 -6.72 -5.93
CA SER A 46 2.68 -7.32 -6.76
C SER A 46 3.38 -6.29 -7.68
N GLN A 47 2.88 -5.06 -7.75
CA GLN A 47 3.50 -3.98 -8.54
C GLN A 47 4.95 -3.68 -8.09
N VAL A 48 5.77 -3.15 -9.02
CA VAL A 48 7.20 -2.76 -8.90
C VAL A 48 7.59 -2.09 -7.56
N MET A 49 6.65 -1.44 -6.88
CA MET A 49 6.83 -0.85 -5.55
C MET A 49 7.13 -1.92 -4.48
N GLN A 50 6.46 -3.06 -4.48
CA GLN A 50 6.72 -4.15 -3.52
C GLN A 50 8.05 -4.86 -3.81
N ASP A 51 8.44 -4.97 -5.08
CA ASP A 51 9.80 -5.40 -5.46
C ASP A 51 10.89 -4.43 -4.98
N THR A 52 10.62 -3.13 -5.06
CA THR A 52 11.52 -2.11 -4.54
C THR A 52 11.67 -2.25 -3.02
N ALA A 53 10.58 -2.49 -2.29
CA ALA A 53 10.61 -2.74 -0.86
C ALA A 53 11.34 -4.04 -0.50
N ARG A 54 11.15 -5.13 -1.27
CA ARG A 54 11.91 -6.38 -1.10
C ARG A 54 13.41 -6.18 -1.27
N ARG A 55 13.82 -5.38 -2.27
CA ARG A 55 15.23 -5.21 -2.65
C ARG A 55 15.97 -4.16 -1.82
N PHE A 56 15.27 -3.12 -1.38
CA PHE A 56 15.88 -1.94 -0.74
C PHE A 56 15.27 -1.58 0.61
N GLY A 57 14.33 -2.38 1.11
CA GLY A 57 13.60 -2.14 2.34
C GLY A 57 12.50 -1.08 2.21
N VAL A 58 11.71 -0.93 3.28
CA VAL A 58 10.58 0.01 3.36
C VAL A 58 11.02 1.48 3.14
N GLY A 59 12.28 1.81 3.45
CA GLY A 59 12.85 3.15 3.28
C GLY A 59 12.77 3.67 1.84
N ALA A 60 12.84 2.79 0.84
CA ALA A 60 12.70 3.19 -0.55
C ALA A 60 11.28 3.71 -0.89
N LEU A 61 10.25 3.12 -0.28
CA LEU A 61 8.87 3.58 -0.43
C LEU A 61 8.64 4.92 0.25
N LEU A 62 9.20 5.08 1.46
CA LEU A 62 9.15 6.35 2.19
C LEU A 62 9.88 7.47 1.44
N GLY A 63 11.05 7.17 0.86
CA GLY A 63 11.79 8.12 0.03
C GLY A 63 11.01 8.59 -1.20
N GLN A 64 10.26 7.70 -1.84
CA GLN A 64 9.39 8.06 -2.96
C GLN A 64 8.19 8.89 -2.52
N ALA A 65 7.57 8.57 -1.37
CA ALA A 65 6.51 9.41 -0.80
C ALA A 65 7.01 10.84 -0.49
N PHE A 66 8.21 10.95 0.09
CA PHE A 66 8.87 12.23 0.35
C PHE A 66 9.13 13.00 -0.94
N LYS A 67 9.78 12.38 -1.93
CA LYS A 67 10.09 13.00 -3.22
C LYS A 67 8.84 13.57 -3.90
N LYS A 68 7.75 12.80 -3.93
CA LYS A 68 6.48 13.26 -4.53
C LYS A 68 5.85 14.41 -3.76
N SER A 69 5.94 14.38 -2.43
CA SER A 69 5.46 15.48 -1.58
C SER A 69 6.26 16.76 -1.84
N GLU A 70 7.59 16.68 -1.96
CA GLU A 70 8.46 17.82 -2.26
C GLU A 70 8.21 18.36 -3.69
N GLU A 71 8.16 17.48 -4.68
CA GLU A 71 7.84 17.80 -6.08
C GLU A 71 6.51 18.57 -6.21
N SER A 72 5.49 18.21 -5.42
CA SER A 72 4.18 18.87 -5.49
C SER A 72 4.24 20.36 -5.17
N GLN A 73 5.23 20.81 -4.39
CA GLN A 73 5.35 22.21 -3.96
C GLN A 73 5.74 23.16 -5.09
N ARG A 74 6.32 22.63 -6.18
CA ARG A 74 6.78 23.41 -7.35
C ARG A 74 5.85 23.28 -8.57
N LEU A 75 4.73 22.58 -8.43
CA LEU A 75 3.82 22.28 -9.53
C LEU A 75 2.52 23.10 -9.48
N GLN A 76 1.89 23.24 -10.64
CA GLN A 76 0.52 23.77 -10.73
C GLN A 76 -0.44 22.83 -10.00
N ARG A 77 -1.52 23.40 -9.43
CA ARG A 77 -2.46 22.70 -8.52
C ARG A 77 -2.81 21.27 -8.95
N ASP A 78 -3.27 21.08 -10.18
CA ASP A 78 -3.74 19.76 -10.60
C ASP A 78 -2.60 18.74 -10.74
N ALA A 79 -1.39 19.19 -11.12
CA ALA A 79 -0.21 18.35 -11.17
C ALA A 79 0.32 18.05 -9.76
N ALA A 80 0.34 19.04 -8.87
CA ALA A 80 0.68 18.89 -7.46
C ALA A 80 -0.22 17.85 -6.78
N VAL A 81 -1.54 17.94 -6.99
CA VAL A 81 -2.50 16.98 -6.44
C VAL A 81 -2.23 15.56 -6.96
N ARG A 82 -1.88 15.38 -8.24
CA ARG A 82 -1.52 14.05 -8.77
C ARG A 82 -0.29 13.46 -8.11
N GLU A 83 0.71 14.28 -7.79
CA GLU A 83 1.90 13.82 -7.06
C GLU A 83 1.56 13.41 -5.62
N LEU A 84 0.73 14.19 -4.92
CA LEU A 84 0.28 13.88 -3.57
C LEU A 84 -0.55 12.58 -3.50
N LEU A 85 -1.45 12.35 -4.46
CA LEU A 85 -2.16 11.06 -4.57
C LEU A 85 -1.18 9.89 -4.78
N GLY A 86 -0.11 10.12 -5.55
CA GLY A 86 0.96 9.14 -5.71
C GLY A 86 1.73 8.88 -4.42
N ALA A 87 1.98 9.92 -3.61
CA ALA A 87 2.62 9.78 -2.30
C ALA A 87 1.77 8.91 -1.34
N ILE A 88 0.44 9.10 -1.33
CA ILE A 88 -0.49 8.24 -0.56
C ILE A 88 -0.32 6.77 -0.96
N ASN A 89 -0.21 6.48 -2.26
CA ASN A 89 -0.01 5.11 -2.74
C ASN A 89 1.34 4.50 -2.28
N TYR A 90 2.41 5.29 -2.22
CA TYR A 90 3.69 4.83 -1.66
C TYR A 90 3.61 4.55 -0.16
N LEU A 91 2.89 5.39 0.59
CA LEU A 91 2.65 5.16 2.02
C LEU A 91 1.81 3.90 2.25
N ALA A 92 0.75 3.70 1.47
CA ALA A 92 -0.05 2.49 1.51
C ALA A 92 0.80 1.25 1.20
N GLY A 93 1.66 1.31 0.18
CA GLY A 93 2.60 0.23 -0.13
C GLY A 93 3.57 -0.07 1.03
N ALA A 94 4.01 0.96 1.76
CA ALA A 94 4.90 0.80 2.91
C ALA A 94 4.19 0.08 4.07
N VAL A 95 2.95 0.44 4.36
CA VAL A 95 2.11 -0.25 5.35
C VAL A 95 1.97 -1.73 5.00
N ILE A 96 1.58 -2.04 3.75
CA ILE A 96 1.44 -3.43 3.27
C ILE A 96 2.75 -4.22 3.44
N ALA A 97 3.89 -3.62 3.08
CA ALA A 97 5.19 -4.28 3.20
C ALA A 97 5.54 -4.59 4.67
N MET A 98 5.27 -3.66 5.59
CA MET A 98 5.52 -3.85 7.02
C MET A 98 4.61 -4.93 7.62
N GLU A 99 3.32 -4.92 7.28
CA GLU A 99 2.35 -5.91 7.77
C GLU A 99 2.67 -7.32 7.26
N ARG A 100 3.13 -7.45 6.00
CA ARG A 100 3.61 -8.72 5.44
C ARG A 100 4.85 -9.25 6.17
N CYS A 101 5.82 -8.39 6.46
CA CYS A 101 7.02 -8.80 7.22
C CYS A 101 6.66 -9.24 8.65
N ALA A 102 5.73 -8.54 9.32
CA ALA A 102 5.27 -8.93 10.65
C ALA A 102 4.57 -10.31 10.65
N ALA A 103 3.70 -10.55 9.67
CA ALA A 103 3.04 -11.85 9.51
C ALA A 103 4.04 -12.99 9.21
N ALA A 104 5.05 -12.75 8.37
CA ALA A 104 6.09 -13.73 8.07
C ALA A 104 6.99 -14.05 9.28
N ASN A 105 7.33 -13.05 10.09
CA ASN A 105 8.10 -13.25 11.33
C ASN A 105 7.33 -14.06 12.38
N ASN A 106 6.01 -13.83 12.51
CA ASN A 106 5.18 -14.59 13.44
C ASN A 106 5.05 -16.07 13.02
N ALA A 107 4.85 -16.34 11.72
CA ALA A 107 4.79 -17.71 11.19
C ALA A 107 6.12 -18.48 11.33
N ALA A 108 7.27 -17.79 11.30
CA ALA A 108 8.57 -18.40 11.53
C ALA A 108 8.81 -18.78 13.01
N ASN A 109 8.27 -17.99 13.95
CA ASN A 109 8.38 -18.28 15.39
C ASN A 109 7.47 -19.42 15.87
N ASP A 110 6.33 -19.64 15.20
CA ASP A 110 5.40 -20.74 15.54
C ASP A 110 5.93 -22.13 15.15
N ASN A 111 7.00 -22.21 14.35
CA ASN A 111 7.66 -23.47 13.96
C ASN A 111 8.79 -23.90 14.91
N THR A 112 8.74 -23.53 16.20
CA THR A 112 9.72 -24.02 17.18
C THR A 112 9.49 -25.52 17.41
N PRO A 113 10.45 -26.42 17.11
CA PRO A 113 10.25 -27.83 17.36
C PRO A 113 10.18 -28.05 18.86
N HIS A 114 9.03 -28.46 19.36
CA HIS A 114 8.87 -28.93 20.73
C HIS A 114 9.74 -30.18 20.89
N HIS A 115 11.00 -30.00 21.29
CA HIS A 115 11.86 -31.11 21.72
C HIS A 115 11.22 -31.69 22.97
N GLY A 116 10.43 -32.75 22.77
CA GLY A 116 9.91 -33.58 23.83
C GLY A 116 11.07 -34.08 24.68
N ALA A 117 11.06 -33.72 25.95
CA ALA A 117 11.94 -34.28 26.94
C ALA A 117 11.65 -35.78 27.06
N GLN A 118 12.50 -36.61 26.44
CA GLN A 118 12.63 -38.02 26.80
C GLN A 118 13.54 -38.07 28.03
N ASN A 119 12.91 -38.13 29.21
CA ASN A 119 13.56 -38.57 30.44
C ASN A 119 13.40 -40.08 30.52
N ASP A 120 14.43 -40.80 30.12
CA ASP A 120 14.55 -42.23 30.38
C ASP A 120 15.40 -42.44 31.64
N GLY A 121 14.78 -43.05 32.66
CA GLY A 121 15.37 -44.03 33.58
C GLY A 121 16.42 -43.57 34.58
#